data_AF-A0A8I1NU70-F1
#
_entry.id   AF-A0A8I1NU70-F1
#
_cell.length_a   1.000
_cell.length_b   1.000
_cell.length_c   1.000
_cell.angle_alpha   90.00
_cell.angle_beta   90.00
_cell.angle_gamma   90.00
#
_symmetry.space_group_name_H-M   'P 1'
#
loop_
_entity.id
_entity.type
_entity.pdbx_description
1 polymer ?
#
loop_
_entity_poly.entity_id
_entity_poly.type
_entity_poly.pdbx_seq_one_letter_code
_entity_poly.pdbx_strand_id
1 'polypeptide(L)'
;MVDRLFEAELIYGRLLEISEPHLIARYNKALAGFGMRPTALDTFRIDMTGFSPEIADEFGDQDYLDPNRVNRRFVILTPEQENLPVVHTSFSNTGGLMHEFFEANRRAIHAVTIKDALYGEIEDSVSVVDSLEDLLSINEVTFRVLSAEDLLGKAGELRQLVDRLTSEPDAWRDDVMLARMVELAQVTGDIRQNALVPDQLVFRHDAFWANHFGGVYVFLDGKATTVICDPAAPGFRRSRPWQVAYISLGDPAAIYDFLVRTGRIDLPRASWVEGSGLLKHRAEMIVRDLVHRSQPEVDLDKIDAIWLQTWMHRNVALVSKDGAYPFLMEALRTIAVSGELKMADVPPASRFLVVRARPDHPDRWLVSQLISEMVPADFVSRFVFDKEGFYRSYDAMAETMRKHVVSVLANTYLKDKRAFRMRLYGLGEDDHA
;
A
#
# COMPACT_ATOMS: atom_id res chain seq x y z
N MET A 1 -11.70 -13.98 -15.60
CA MET A 1 -10.22 -13.81 -15.42
C MET A 1 -9.95 -13.24 -14.03
N VAL A 2 -10.64 -12.15 -13.73
CA VAL A 2 -10.79 -11.51 -12.42
C VAL A 2 -11.49 -12.42 -11.40
N ASP A 3 -12.45 -13.24 -11.86
CA ASP A 3 -13.31 -14.09 -11.01
C ASP A 3 -12.56 -15.02 -10.05
N ARG A 4 -11.47 -15.67 -10.49
CA ARG A 4 -10.74 -16.63 -9.64
C ARG A 4 -10.02 -15.96 -8.48
N LEU A 5 -9.45 -14.77 -8.72
CA LEU A 5 -8.78 -14.03 -7.66
C LEU A 5 -9.82 -13.42 -6.69
N PHE A 6 -10.99 -13.02 -7.18
CA PHE A 6 -12.10 -12.59 -6.34
C PHE A 6 -12.65 -13.75 -5.49
N GLU A 7 -12.92 -14.91 -6.09
CA GLU A 7 -13.40 -16.12 -5.41
C GLU A 7 -12.43 -16.62 -4.33
N ALA A 8 -11.12 -16.42 -4.54
CA ALA A 8 -10.09 -16.79 -3.59
C ALA A 8 -9.75 -15.68 -2.57
N GLU A 9 -10.50 -14.57 -2.53
CA GLU A 9 -10.22 -13.38 -1.69
C GLU A 9 -8.82 -12.77 -1.91
N LEU A 10 -8.23 -13.00 -3.09
CA LEU A 10 -6.92 -12.50 -3.50
C LEU A 10 -7.00 -11.14 -4.18
N ILE A 11 -8.12 -10.80 -4.81
CA ILE A 11 -8.44 -9.45 -5.29
C ILE A 11 -9.52 -8.84 -4.37
N TYR A 12 -9.33 -7.58 -3.96
CA TYR A 12 -10.22 -6.83 -3.05
C TYR A 12 -10.67 -7.66 -1.83
N GLY A 13 -9.71 -8.23 -1.07
CA GLY A 13 -10.04 -9.00 0.14
C GLY A 13 -10.91 -8.18 1.10
N ARG A 14 -11.74 -8.84 1.94
CA ARG A 14 -12.71 -8.24 2.90
C ARG A 14 -12.96 -6.73 2.70
N LEU A 15 -13.59 -6.36 1.59
CA LEU A 15 -14.22 -5.04 1.47
C LEU A 15 -15.47 -5.01 2.36
N LEU A 16 -15.90 -3.80 2.72
CA LEU A 16 -17.14 -3.62 3.47
C LEU A 16 -18.31 -3.50 2.49
N GLU A 17 -19.30 -4.40 2.63
CA GLU A 17 -20.56 -4.32 1.89
C GLU A 17 -21.44 -3.20 2.44
N ILE A 18 -21.93 -2.35 1.53
CA ILE A 18 -22.84 -1.25 1.80
C ILE A 18 -24.16 -1.58 1.11
N SER A 19 -25.19 -1.86 1.91
CA SER A 19 -26.53 -2.23 1.41
C SER A 19 -27.64 -1.36 2.01
N GLU A 20 -27.35 -0.66 3.11
CA GLU A 20 -28.33 0.16 3.80
C GLU A 20 -28.63 1.44 3.02
N PRO A 21 -29.92 1.77 2.75
CA PRO A 21 -30.29 2.92 1.94
C PRO A 21 -29.74 4.26 2.43
N HIS A 22 -29.56 4.42 3.75
CA HIS A 22 -29.02 5.65 4.33
C HIS A 22 -27.51 5.79 4.09
N LEU A 23 -26.75 4.70 4.06
CA LEU A 23 -25.31 4.72 3.75
C LEU A 23 -25.08 4.99 2.27
N ILE A 24 -25.90 4.38 1.39
CA ILE A 24 -25.88 4.64 -0.06
C ILE A 24 -26.19 6.12 -0.33
N ALA A 25 -27.20 6.67 0.35
CA ALA A 25 -27.54 8.09 0.22
C ALA A 25 -26.39 9.02 0.67
N ARG A 26 -25.69 8.68 1.77
CA ARG A 26 -24.51 9.43 2.23
C ARG A 26 -23.35 9.35 1.24
N TYR A 27 -23.08 8.16 0.70
CA TYR A 27 -22.05 7.98 -0.32
C TYR A 27 -22.37 8.79 -1.59
N ASN A 28 -23.62 8.75 -2.05
CA ASN A 28 -24.07 9.54 -3.19
C ASN A 28 -23.97 11.06 -2.96
N LYS A 29 -24.18 11.54 -1.72
CA LYS A 29 -23.91 12.94 -1.37
C LYS A 29 -22.41 13.26 -1.45
N ALA A 30 -21.53 12.38 -0.99
CA ALA A 30 -20.10 12.56 -1.13
C ALA A 30 -19.66 12.61 -2.61
N LEU A 31 -20.19 11.70 -3.46
CA LEU A 31 -19.97 11.73 -4.91
C LEU A 31 -20.42 13.06 -5.53
N ALA A 32 -21.61 13.53 -5.17
CA ALA A 32 -22.12 14.83 -5.62
C ALA A 32 -21.23 16.00 -5.14
N GLY A 33 -20.66 15.90 -3.93
CA GLY A 33 -19.67 16.85 -3.41
C GLY A 33 -18.39 16.92 -4.25
N PHE A 34 -17.98 15.81 -4.86
CA PHE A 34 -16.88 15.77 -5.83
C PHE A 34 -17.30 16.20 -7.25
N GLY A 35 -18.56 16.59 -7.46
CA GLY A 35 -19.10 16.92 -8.78
C GLY A 35 -19.39 15.70 -9.67
N MET A 36 -19.45 14.50 -9.09
CA MET A 36 -19.75 13.26 -9.80
C MET A 36 -21.25 12.97 -9.82
N ARG A 37 -21.67 12.11 -10.76
CA ARG A 37 -23.02 11.55 -10.75
C ARG A 37 -23.18 10.55 -9.59
N PRO A 38 -24.39 10.42 -9.00
CA PRO A 38 -24.66 9.38 -8.03
C PRO A 38 -24.61 7.99 -8.69
N THR A 39 -24.24 6.97 -7.92
CA THR A 39 -24.39 5.56 -8.30
C THR A 39 -25.86 5.14 -8.27
N ALA A 40 -26.25 4.30 -9.23
CA ALA A 40 -27.56 3.66 -9.28
C ALA A 40 -27.57 2.26 -8.61
N LEU A 41 -26.46 1.82 -8.04
CA LEU A 41 -26.35 0.51 -7.40
C LEU A 41 -27.09 0.50 -6.05
N ASP A 42 -27.88 -0.56 -5.84
CA ASP A 42 -28.56 -0.82 -4.56
C ASP A 42 -27.62 -1.45 -3.52
N THR A 43 -26.46 -1.97 -3.94
CA THR A 43 -25.45 -2.57 -3.06
C THR A 43 -24.09 -2.53 -3.74
N PHE A 44 -23.05 -2.19 -2.99
CA PHE A 44 -21.66 -2.14 -3.47
C PHE A 44 -20.69 -2.39 -2.31
N ARG A 45 -19.41 -2.60 -2.61
CA ARG A 45 -18.38 -2.83 -1.59
C ARG A 45 -17.34 -1.73 -1.62
N ILE A 46 -16.90 -1.28 -0.44
CA ILE A 46 -15.90 -0.23 -0.30
C ILE A 46 -14.64 -0.69 0.42
N ASP A 47 -13.54 -0.04 0.10
CA ASP A 47 -12.26 -0.18 0.77
C ASP A 47 -12.06 0.85 1.91
N MET A 48 -10.88 0.88 2.52
CA MET A 48 -10.57 1.83 3.61
C MET A 48 -10.77 3.29 3.18
N THR A 49 -10.47 3.63 1.93
CA THR A 49 -10.62 4.98 1.37
C THR A 49 -12.02 5.27 0.86
N GLY A 50 -12.91 4.28 0.81
CA GLY A 50 -14.24 4.42 0.21
C GLY A 50 -14.30 4.12 -1.28
N PHE A 51 -13.23 3.59 -1.89
CA PHE A 51 -13.23 3.15 -3.29
C PHE A 51 -14.04 1.86 -3.46
N SER A 52 -14.88 1.81 -4.50
CA SER A 52 -15.67 0.64 -4.87
C SER A 52 -15.35 0.19 -6.30
N PRO A 53 -14.91 -1.07 -6.50
CA PRO A 53 -14.74 -1.65 -7.84
C PRO A 53 -16.05 -1.67 -8.64
N GLU A 54 -17.19 -1.91 -7.99
CA GLU A 54 -18.48 -1.96 -8.66
C GLU A 54 -18.92 -0.59 -9.20
N ILE A 55 -18.65 0.47 -8.44
CA ILE A 55 -18.93 1.84 -8.87
C ILE A 55 -17.96 2.26 -9.98
N ALA A 56 -16.69 1.88 -9.87
CA ALA A 56 -15.71 2.09 -10.94
C ALA A 56 -16.16 1.44 -12.27
N ASP A 57 -16.67 0.21 -12.20
CA ASP A 57 -17.22 -0.50 -13.36
C ASP A 57 -18.50 0.17 -13.91
N GLU A 58 -19.41 0.64 -13.04
CA GLU A 58 -20.59 1.41 -13.44
C GLU A 58 -20.22 2.72 -14.17
N PHE A 59 -19.17 3.39 -13.69
CA PHE A 59 -18.70 4.66 -14.24
C PHE A 59 -17.81 4.46 -15.47
N GLY A 60 -17.27 3.26 -15.67
CA GLY A 60 -16.26 2.99 -16.68
C GLY A 60 -14.94 3.72 -16.38
N ASP A 61 -14.69 4.05 -15.11
CA ASP A 61 -13.54 4.82 -14.64
C ASP A 61 -12.98 4.19 -13.35
N GLN A 62 -11.83 3.52 -13.48
CA GLN A 62 -11.14 2.90 -12.35
C GLN A 62 -10.46 3.94 -11.45
N ASP A 63 -10.17 5.13 -11.98
CA ASP A 63 -9.50 6.22 -11.28
C ASP A 63 -10.53 7.25 -10.72
N TYR A 64 -11.83 6.89 -10.57
CA TYR A 64 -12.88 7.88 -10.23
C TYR A 64 -12.64 8.60 -8.89
N LEU A 65 -12.05 7.93 -7.88
CA LEU A 65 -11.59 8.56 -6.64
C LEU A 65 -10.09 8.92 -6.66
N ASP A 66 -9.38 8.76 -7.75
CA ASP A 66 -7.96 9.11 -7.85
C ASP A 66 -7.69 9.96 -9.11
N PRO A 67 -8.29 11.17 -9.18
CA PRO A 67 -8.16 12.02 -10.35
C PRO A 67 -6.69 12.34 -10.62
N ASN A 68 -6.27 12.11 -11.87
CA ASN A 68 -4.88 12.24 -12.33
C ASN A 68 -3.86 11.38 -11.59
N ARG A 69 -4.27 10.46 -10.70
CA ARG A 69 -3.39 9.61 -9.88
C ARG A 69 -2.52 10.35 -8.87
N VAL A 70 -2.99 11.53 -8.43
CA VAL A 70 -2.27 12.38 -7.48
C VAL A 70 -3.16 12.69 -6.27
N ASN A 71 -4.20 13.49 -6.47
CA ASN A 71 -5.07 13.96 -5.40
C ASN A 71 -6.17 12.95 -5.08
N ARG A 72 -5.80 11.88 -4.38
CA ARG A 72 -6.75 10.81 -4.04
C ARG A 72 -7.90 11.36 -3.20
N ARG A 73 -9.11 11.13 -3.66
CA ARG A 73 -10.36 11.36 -2.93
C ARG A 73 -10.65 10.20 -1.99
N PHE A 74 -11.27 10.51 -0.86
CA PHE A 74 -11.73 9.51 0.10
C PHE A 74 -13.16 9.77 0.55
N VAL A 75 -13.85 8.70 0.93
CA VAL A 75 -15.18 8.69 1.53
C VAL A 75 -15.17 7.74 2.73
N ILE A 76 -15.42 8.28 3.92
CA ILE A 76 -15.51 7.55 5.19
C ILE A 76 -16.97 7.57 5.65
N LEU A 77 -17.62 6.43 5.51
CA LEU A 77 -18.98 6.15 5.98
C LEU A 77 -19.01 5.60 7.41
N THR A 78 -17.97 4.87 7.83
CA THR A 78 -17.92 4.19 9.13
C THR A 78 -16.49 4.07 9.66
N PRO A 79 -16.26 4.06 10.99
CA PRO A 79 -14.95 3.81 11.57
C PRO A 79 -14.41 2.41 11.27
N GLU A 80 -15.29 1.44 10.97
CA GLU A 80 -14.88 0.08 10.61
C GLU A 80 -14.01 0.01 9.35
N GLN A 81 -14.07 1.05 8.50
CA GLN A 81 -13.23 1.19 7.31
C GLN A 81 -11.74 1.16 7.63
N GLU A 82 -11.33 1.58 8.84
CA GLU A 82 -9.93 1.56 9.29
C GLU A 82 -9.29 0.19 9.10
N ASN A 83 -10.02 -0.91 9.25
CA ASN A 83 -9.46 -2.27 9.19
C ASN A 83 -9.51 -2.91 7.78
N LEU A 84 -10.05 -2.20 6.79
CA LEU A 84 -10.16 -2.68 5.42
C LEU A 84 -8.83 -2.49 4.69
N PRO A 85 -8.54 -3.24 3.62
CA PRO A 85 -7.40 -2.92 2.77
C PRO A 85 -7.63 -1.59 2.02
N VAL A 86 -6.56 -0.89 1.67
CA VAL A 86 -6.60 0.08 0.56
C VAL A 86 -6.40 -0.67 -0.74
N VAL A 87 -7.25 -0.39 -1.73
CA VAL A 87 -7.15 -0.98 -3.05
C VAL A 87 -7.12 0.11 -4.11
N HIS A 88 -6.47 -0.21 -5.23
CA HIS A 88 -6.31 0.71 -6.35
C HIS A 88 -5.67 2.04 -5.92
N THR A 89 -4.37 2.04 -5.59
CA THR A 89 -3.63 3.23 -5.13
C THR A 89 -2.43 3.55 -6.01
N SER A 90 -2.21 4.84 -6.25
CA SER A 90 -1.06 5.33 -7.00
C SER A 90 0.18 5.54 -6.14
N PHE A 91 0.04 5.55 -4.80
CA PHE A 91 1.15 5.66 -3.85
C PHE A 91 1.11 4.56 -2.80
N SER A 92 2.28 4.05 -2.40
CA SER A 92 2.41 2.96 -1.43
C SER A 92 2.13 3.38 0.02
N ASN A 93 2.17 4.67 0.31
CA ASN A 93 2.01 5.25 1.65
C ASN A 93 0.54 5.55 1.98
N THR A 94 -0.38 5.50 1.02
CA THR A 94 -1.79 5.87 1.21
C THR A 94 -2.45 5.07 2.32
N GLY A 95 -2.18 3.75 2.41
CA GLY A 95 -2.67 2.92 3.52
C GLY A 95 -2.19 3.40 4.87
N GLY A 96 -0.89 3.62 5.03
CA GLY A 96 -0.30 4.16 6.26
C GLY A 96 -0.88 5.54 6.64
N LEU A 97 -1.01 6.44 5.67
CA LEU A 97 -1.61 7.77 5.88
C LEU A 97 -3.05 7.70 6.36
N MET A 98 -3.86 6.86 5.72
CA MET A 98 -5.26 6.70 6.12
C MET A 98 -5.33 6.17 7.54
N HIS A 99 -4.49 5.21 7.92
CA HIS A 99 -4.42 4.72 9.30
C HIS A 99 -4.01 5.83 10.28
N GLU A 100 -2.96 6.60 9.98
CA GLU A 100 -2.56 7.73 10.82
C GLU A 100 -3.70 8.76 10.97
N PHE A 101 -4.43 9.02 9.88
CA PHE A 101 -5.60 9.89 9.88
C PHE A 101 -6.75 9.32 10.74
N PHE A 102 -7.06 8.02 10.63
CA PHE A 102 -8.07 7.34 11.43
C PHE A 102 -7.70 7.35 12.92
N GLU A 103 -6.44 7.03 13.25
CA GLU A 103 -5.91 7.00 14.61
C GLU A 103 -5.98 8.38 15.26
N ALA A 104 -5.44 9.40 14.59
CA ALA A 104 -5.37 10.76 15.10
C ALA A 104 -6.77 11.39 15.25
N ASN A 105 -7.67 11.15 14.30
CA ASN A 105 -8.99 11.76 14.26
C ASN A 105 -10.11 10.83 14.73
N ARG A 106 -9.78 9.72 15.42
CA ARG A 106 -10.71 8.66 15.80
C ARG A 106 -12.01 9.18 16.42
N ARG A 107 -11.91 10.07 17.40
CA ARG A 107 -13.09 10.64 18.09
C ARG A 107 -14.00 11.40 17.13
N ALA A 108 -13.43 12.18 16.22
CA ALA A 108 -14.18 12.97 15.25
C ALA A 108 -14.84 12.08 14.20
N ILE A 109 -14.09 11.11 13.65
CA ILE A 109 -14.62 10.15 12.69
C ILE A 109 -15.80 9.40 13.31
N HIS A 110 -15.62 8.81 14.50
CA HIS A 110 -16.71 8.11 15.20
C HIS A 110 -17.94 9.00 15.44
N ALA A 111 -17.76 10.26 15.81
CA ALA A 111 -18.88 11.15 16.09
C ALA A 111 -19.64 11.55 14.82
N VAL A 112 -18.92 11.88 13.73
CA VAL A 112 -19.52 12.34 12.48
C VAL A 112 -20.23 11.19 11.75
N THR A 113 -19.62 10.01 11.68
CA THR A 113 -20.16 8.85 10.93
C THR A 113 -21.48 8.31 11.50
N ILE A 114 -21.87 8.69 12.73
CA ILE A 114 -23.18 8.34 13.30
C ILE A 114 -24.31 8.92 12.44
N LYS A 115 -24.19 10.19 12.04
CA LYS A 115 -25.26 10.92 11.34
C LYS A 115 -24.93 11.26 9.90
N ASP A 116 -23.64 11.33 9.57
CA ASP A 116 -23.16 11.83 8.29
C ASP A 116 -22.07 10.91 7.71
N ALA A 117 -21.45 11.32 6.60
CA ALA A 117 -20.22 10.76 6.07
C ALA A 117 -19.16 11.86 5.96
N LEU A 118 -17.91 11.48 6.18
CA LEU A 118 -16.76 12.34 5.87
C LEU A 118 -16.30 12.03 4.46
N TYR A 119 -15.97 13.06 3.69
CA TYR A 119 -15.38 12.89 2.37
C TYR A 119 -14.39 14.00 2.10
N GLY A 120 -13.46 13.79 1.20
CA GLY A 120 -12.38 14.74 1.04
C GLY A 120 -11.35 14.35 0.01
N GLU A 121 -10.26 15.12 0.01
CA GLU A 121 -9.10 14.91 -0.84
C GLU A 121 -7.85 14.83 0.02
N ILE A 122 -6.99 13.87 -0.29
CA ILE A 122 -5.60 13.79 0.13
C ILE A 122 -4.85 14.71 -0.83
N GLU A 123 -4.66 15.97 -0.45
CA GLU A 123 -4.07 16.99 -1.30
C GLU A 123 -2.55 16.94 -1.23
N ASP A 124 -1.94 16.70 -2.38
CA ASP A 124 -0.52 16.89 -2.61
C ASP A 124 -0.21 18.34 -2.99
N SER A 125 1.03 18.77 -2.79
CA SER A 125 1.51 20.09 -3.25
C SER A 125 1.48 20.26 -4.77
N VAL A 126 1.24 19.17 -5.52
CA VAL A 126 1.28 19.08 -6.97
C VAL A 126 -0.08 18.57 -7.48
N SER A 127 -0.60 19.16 -8.56
CA SER A 127 -1.89 18.78 -9.14
C SER A 127 -1.80 17.73 -10.27
N VAL A 128 -0.65 17.64 -10.94
CA VAL A 128 -0.35 16.69 -12.04
C VAL A 128 1.14 16.34 -11.99
N VAL A 129 1.47 15.05 -12.17
CA VAL A 129 2.85 14.57 -12.21
C VAL A 129 3.30 14.37 -13.66
N ASP A 130 4.10 15.31 -14.18
CA ASP A 130 4.68 15.22 -15.53
C ASP A 130 6.15 14.75 -15.50
N SER A 131 6.83 14.92 -14.37
CA SER A 131 8.24 14.60 -14.19
C SER A 131 8.59 14.12 -12.78
N LEU A 132 9.81 13.58 -12.63
CA LEU A 132 10.35 13.22 -11.31
C LEU A 132 10.49 14.43 -10.38
N GLU A 133 10.64 15.66 -10.90
CA GLU A 133 10.76 16.86 -10.06
C GLU A 133 9.45 17.19 -9.34
N ASP A 134 8.33 16.87 -9.98
CA ASP A 134 7.01 17.02 -9.41
C ASP A 134 6.82 16.05 -8.23
N LEU A 135 7.18 14.78 -8.40
CA LEU A 135 7.15 13.79 -7.31
C LEU A 135 8.04 14.19 -6.14
N LEU A 136 9.22 14.76 -6.41
CA LEU A 136 10.15 15.23 -5.37
C LEU A 136 9.65 16.47 -4.61
N SER A 137 8.65 17.18 -5.15
CA SER A 137 8.04 18.33 -4.49
C SER A 137 6.97 17.93 -3.47
N ILE A 138 6.53 16.67 -3.52
CA ILE A 138 5.58 16.06 -2.57
C ILE A 138 6.35 15.71 -1.28
N ASN A 139 6.37 16.66 -0.34
CA ASN A 139 7.03 16.49 0.97
C ASN A 139 6.02 16.28 2.10
N GLU A 140 4.83 16.87 1.95
CA GLU A 140 3.77 16.86 2.93
C GLU A 140 2.43 16.72 2.21
N VAL A 141 1.51 16.03 2.87
CA VAL A 141 0.17 15.76 2.36
C VAL A 141 -0.84 16.33 3.31
N THR A 142 -1.86 16.98 2.77
CA THR A 142 -2.92 17.63 3.55
C THR A 142 -4.26 16.96 3.28
N PHE A 143 -4.88 16.42 4.33
CA PHE A 143 -6.24 15.92 4.27
C PHE A 143 -7.22 17.10 4.28
N ARG A 144 -7.89 17.34 3.15
CA ARG A 144 -9.04 18.25 3.09
C ARG A 144 -10.30 17.48 3.40
N VAL A 145 -10.87 17.71 4.58
CA VAL A 145 -12.05 16.98 5.05
C VAL A 145 -13.31 17.84 4.95
N LEU A 146 -14.35 17.28 4.35
CA LEU A 146 -15.70 17.81 4.27
C LEU A 146 -16.69 16.78 4.84
N SER A 147 -17.89 17.23 5.16
CA SER A 147 -18.99 16.38 5.66
C SER A 147 -20.18 16.46 4.72
N ALA A 148 -20.82 15.32 4.42
CA ALA A 148 -21.84 15.23 3.38
C ALA A 148 -23.13 16.03 3.68
N GLU A 149 -23.43 16.32 4.94
CA GLU A 149 -24.54 17.20 5.38
C GLU A 149 -24.07 18.58 5.91
N ASP A 150 -22.83 18.96 5.59
CA ASP A 150 -22.19 20.20 6.05
C ASP A 150 -22.19 20.34 7.59
N LEU A 151 -22.10 19.22 8.29
CA LEU A 151 -22.00 19.16 9.74
C LEU A 151 -20.71 19.83 10.25
N LEU A 152 -19.60 19.72 9.51
CA LEU A 152 -18.33 20.40 9.80
C LEU A 152 -18.43 21.92 9.65
N GLY A 153 -19.03 22.41 8.55
CA GLY A 153 -19.21 23.84 8.32
C GLY A 153 -20.08 24.47 9.40
N LYS A 154 -21.21 23.83 9.74
CA LYS A 154 -22.11 24.25 10.83
C LYS A 154 -21.41 24.25 12.20
N ALA A 155 -20.56 23.26 12.48
CA ALA A 155 -19.80 23.21 13.73
C ALA A 155 -18.73 24.32 13.79
N GLY A 156 -18.10 24.65 12.66
CA GLY A 156 -17.18 25.77 12.53
C GLY A 156 -17.87 27.12 12.72
N GLU A 157 -19.03 27.33 12.09
CA GLU A 157 -19.87 28.53 12.28
C GLU A 157 -20.24 28.69 13.76
N LEU A 158 -20.73 27.63 14.41
CA LEU A 158 -21.09 27.68 15.82
C LEU A 158 -19.89 28.02 16.71
N ARG A 159 -18.68 27.52 16.40
CA ARG A 159 -17.45 27.86 17.13
C ARG A 159 -17.12 29.35 17.01
N GLN A 160 -17.20 29.91 15.80
CA GLN A 160 -16.98 31.34 15.58
C GLN A 160 -18.00 32.20 16.35
N LEU A 161 -19.27 31.79 16.38
CA LEU A 161 -20.30 32.48 17.15
C LEU A 161 -20.06 32.37 18.66
N VAL A 162 -19.58 31.23 19.16
CA VAL A 162 -19.17 31.07 20.56
C VAL A 162 -18.00 32.00 20.90
N ASP A 163 -16.96 32.05 20.05
CA ASP A 163 -15.78 32.92 20.25
C ASP A 163 -16.16 34.40 20.25
N ARG A 164 -17.09 34.78 19.37
CA ARG A 164 -17.65 36.14 19.31
C ARG A 164 -18.43 36.47 20.58
N LEU A 165 -19.27 35.54 21.05
CA LEU A 165 -20.04 35.69 22.28
C LEU A 165 -19.16 35.86 23.52
N THR A 166 -18.00 35.17 23.59
CA THR A 166 -17.05 35.30 24.71
C THR A 166 -16.12 36.51 24.60
N SER A 167 -15.81 36.98 23.39
CA SER A 167 -14.83 38.04 23.16
C SER A 167 -15.44 39.44 23.07
N GLU A 168 -16.67 39.57 22.55
CA GLU A 168 -17.31 40.87 22.32
C GLU A 168 -18.22 41.29 23.50
N PRO A 169 -18.08 42.50 24.07
CA PRO A 169 -18.79 42.92 25.30
C PRO A 169 -20.33 42.92 25.22
N ASP A 170 -20.90 43.11 24.03
CA ASP A 170 -22.35 43.25 23.81
C ASP A 170 -22.94 42.13 22.93
N ALA A 171 -22.15 41.13 22.52
CA ALA A 171 -22.64 40.05 21.63
C ALA A 171 -23.75 39.21 22.27
N TRP A 172 -23.83 39.14 23.60
CA TRP A 172 -24.92 38.48 24.33
C TRP A 172 -26.30 39.15 24.15
N ARG A 173 -26.35 40.37 23.59
CA ARG A 173 -27.60 41.09 23.28
C ARG A 173 -28.09 40.86 21.85
N ASP A 174 -27.32 40.17 21.02
CA ASP A 174 -27.67 39.89 19.63
C ASP A 174 -28.58 38.65 19.57
N ASP A 175 -29.89 38.87 19.68
CA ASP A 175 -30.90 37.80 19.65
C ASP A 175 -30.87 36.97 18.36
N VAL A 176 -30.49 37.58 17.24
CA VAL A 176 -30.39 36.89 15.94
C VAL A 176 -29.20 35.93 15.96
N MET A 177 -28.05 36.39 16.47
CA MET A 177 -26.87 35.56 16.67
C MET A 177 -27.17 34.39 17.62
N LEU A 178 -27.82 34.64 18.76
CA LEU A 178 -28.17 33.61 19.73
C LEU A 178 -29.17 32.58 19.16
N ALA A 179 -30.18 33.02 18.42
CA ALA A 179 -31.12 32.11 17.74
C ALA A 179 -30.38 31.21 16.74
N ARG A 180 -29.45 31.78 15.95
CA ARG A 180 -28.61 31.02 15.03
C ARG A 180 -27.75 29.99 15.76
N MET A 181 -27.17 30.34 16.91
CA MET A 181 -26.40 29.39 17.73
C MET A 181 -27.26 28.20 18.19
N VAL A 182 -28.52 28.44 18.59
CA VAL A 182 -29.44 27.36 19.00
C VAL A 182 -29.79 26.44 17.84
N GLU A 183 -30.09 27.00 16.66
CA GLU A 183 -30.36 26.20 15.45
C GLU A 183 -29.16 25.31 15.08
N LEU A 184 -27.94 25.87 15.10
CA LEU A 184 -26.73 25.11 14.82
C LEU A 184 -26.51 24.01 15.86
N ALA A 185 -26.69 24.31 17.15
CA ALA A 185 -26.50 23.36 18.24
C ALA A 185 -27.49 22.19 18.20
N GLN A 186 -28.71 22.38 17.69
CA GLN A 186 -29.68 21.29 17.48
C GLN A 186 -29.18 20.26 16.46
N VAL A 187 -28.43 20.72 15.46
CA VAL A 187 -27.89 19.87 14.39
C VAL A 187 -26.56 19.24 14.82
N THR A 188 -25.62 20.05 15.30
CA THR A 188 -24.25 19.61 15.62
C THR A 188 -24.12 18.93 16.98
N GLY A 189 -25.02 19.22 17.93
CA GLY A 189 -24.86 18.85 19.33
C GLY A 189 -23.82 19.73 20.05
N ASP A 190 -23.34 19.29 21.22
CA ASP A 190 -22.36 20.05 22.02
C ASP A 190 -20.95 19.93 21.43
N ILE A 191 -20.56 20.93 20.63
CA ILE A 191 -19.25 21.02 19.97
C ILE A 191 -18.06 21.22 20.92
N ARG A 192 -18.31 21.44 22.22
CA ARG A 192 -17.25 21.57 23.24
C ARG A 192 -16.83 20.21 23.78
N GLN A 193 -17.77 19.27 23.83
CA GLN A 193 -17.52 17.89 24.28
C GLN A 193 -17.30 16.94 23.10
N ASN A 194 -17.98 17.19 21.98
CA ASN A 194 -17.83 16.41 20.75
C ASN A 194 -16.89 17.15 19.80
N ALA A 195 -15.66 16.64 19.70
CA ALA A 195 -14.74 17.04 18.64
C ALA A 195 -15.29 16.49 17.31
N LEU A 196 -16.04 17.30 16.57
CA LEU A 196 -16.58 16.92 15.26
C LEU A 196 -15.61 17.22 14.12
N VAL A 197 -14.65 18.13 14.36
CA VAL A 197 -13.70 18.60 13.37
C VAL A 197 -12.37 17.87 13.55
N PRO A 198 -11.91 17.10 12.54
CA PRO A 198 -10.56 16.56 12.49
C PRO A 198 -9.50 17.66 12.62
N ASP A 199 -8.49 17.46 13.45
CA ASP A 199 -7.46 18.46 13.79
C ASP A 199 -6.09 18.12 13.21
N GLN A 200 -5.76 16.83 13.09
CA GLN A 200 -4.52 16.39 12.46
C GLN A 200 -4.76 16.06 10.98
N LEU A 201 -4.38 17.02 10.13
CA LEU A 201 -4.61 16.97 8.68
C LEU A 201 -3.32 16.91 7.85
N VAL A 202 -2.16 17.20 8.44
CA VAL A 202 -0.88 17.27 7.71
C VAL A 202 0.01 16.11 8.11
N PHE A 203 0.48 15.36 7.12
CA PHE A 203 1.35 14.20 7.31
C PHE A 203 2.58 14.30 6.40
N ARG A 204 3.72 13.80 6.87
CA ARG A 204 5.01 13.87 6.16
C ARG A 204 5.35 12.53 5.51
N HIS A 205 6.04 12.60 4.39
CA HIS A 205 6.61 11.43 3.73
C HIS A 205 8.12 11.43 3.81
N ASP A 206 8.67 10.40 4.46
CA ASP A 206 10.11 10.17 4.47
C ASP A 206 10.52 9.16 3.39
N ALA A 207 9.65 8.23 3.01
CA ALA A 207 9.89 7.34 1.88
C ALA A 207 8.56 6.82 1.29
N PHE A 208 8.49 6.71 -0.03
CA PHE A 208 7.30 6.21 -0.72
C PHE A 208 7.62 5.62 -2.09
N TRP A 209 6.71 4.81 -2.60
CA TRP A 209 6.67 4.38 -4.00
C TRP A 209 5.48 5.02 -4.70
N ALA A 210 5.68 5.44 -5.94
CA ALA A 210 4.65 6.01 -6.80
C ALA A 210 4.52 5.19 -8.09
N ASN A 211 3.28 4.91 -8.49
CA ASN A 211 2.93 4.22 -9.74
C ASN A 211 3.01 5.14 -10.97
N HIS A 212 4.09 5.91 -11.07
CA HIS A 212 4.35 6.82 -12.17
C HIS A 212 5.59 6.32 -12.91
N PHE A 213 5.66 6.52 -14.23
CA PHE A 213 6.82 6.17 -15.06
C PHE A 213 7.32 4.72 -14.93
N GLY A 214 6.43 3.77 -14.65
CA GLY A 214 6.77 2.35 -14.46
C GLY A 214 7.15 1.97 -13.02
N GLY A 215 7.06 2.90 -12.07
CA GLY A 215 7.38 2.70 -10.66
C GLY A 215 8.58 3.55 -10.24
N VAL A 216 8.39 4.42 -9.26
CA VAL A 216 9.43 5.29 -8.70
C VAL A 216 9.48 5.10 -7.20
N TYR A 217 10.65 4.75 -6.68
CA TYR A 217 10.92 4.74 -5.23
C TYR A 217 11.63 6.03 -4.85
N VAL A 218 11.13 6.72 -3.84
CA VAL A 218 11.71 7.95 -3.28
C VAL A 218 12.05 7.71 -1.82
N PHE A 219 13.28 8.01 -1.43
CA PHE A 219 13.77 7.97 -0.06
C PHE A 219 14.34 9.33 0.32
N LEU A 220 13.77 9.96 1.34
CA LEU A 220 14.12 11.29 1.85
C LEU A 220 14.89 11.14 3.17
N ASP A 221 16.22 11.02 3.05
CA ASP A 221 17.14 10.91 4.19
C ASP A 221 17.63 12.31 4.64
N GLY A 222 16.69 13.13 5.13
CA GLY A 222 16.96 14.48 5.61
C GLY A 222 17.34 15.45 4.49
N LYS A 223 18.64 15.63 4.22
CA LYS A 223 19.13 16.54 3.17
C LYS A 223 19.46 15.83 1.85
N ALA A 224 19.51 14.50 1.86
CA ALA A 224 19.80 13.69 0.70
C ALA A 224 18.54 12.95 0.28
N THR A 225 18.20 13.04 -1.00
CA THR A 225 17.10 12.29 -1.59
C THR A 225 17.67 11.22 -2.51
N THR A 226 17.18 9.99 -2.39
CA THR A 226 17.53 8.91 -3.33
C THR A 226 16.28 8.51 -4.11
N VAL A 227 16.38 8.53 -5.44
CA VAL A 227 15.32 8.10 -6.35
C VAL A 227 15.77 6.86 -7.10
N ILE A 228 14.96 5.80 -7.04
CA ILE A 228 15.19 4.55 -7.78
C ILE A 228 14.06 4.39 -8.80
N CYS A 229 14.40 4.43 -10.09
CA CYS A 229 13.42 4.37 -11.17
C CYS A 229 14.04 3.90 -12.50
N ASP A 230 13.20 3.73 -13.52
CA ASP A 230 13.65 3.52 -14.90
C ASP A 230 14.40 4.76 -15.42
N PRO A 231 15.60 4.64 -16.01
CA PRO A 231 16.32 5.75 -16.62
C PRO A 231 15.56 6.49 -17.73
N ALA A 232 14.53 5.88 -18.33
CA ALA A 232 13.65 6.50 -19.31
C ALA A 232 12.64 7.48 -18.69
N ALA A 233 12.50 7.50 -17.35
CA ALA A 233 11.57 8.40 -16.66
C ALA A 233 11.90 9.88 -16.93
N PRO A 234 10.88 10.73 -17.20
CA PRO A 234 11.09 12.16 -17.40
C PRO A 234 11.74 12.82 -16.17
N GLY A 235 12.89 13.46 -16.35
CA GLY A 235 13.61 14.12 -15.26
C GLY A 235 14.72 13.28 -14.61
N PHE A 236 14.97 12.06 -15.09
CA PHE A 236 16.08 11.23 -14.59
C PHE A 236 17.42 11.98 -14.67
N ARG A 237 18.12 12.12 -13.54
CA ARG A 237 19.40 12.85 -13.41
C ARG A 237 19.37 14.31 -13.87
N ARG A 238 18.19 14.96 -13.90
CA ARG A 238 18.07 16.39 -14.22
C ARG A 238 18.04 17.27 -12.98
N SER A 239 17.55 16.75 -11.86
CA SER A 239 17.45 17.52 -10.61
C SER A 239 18.78 17.59 -9.86
N ARG A 240 19.04 18.75 -9.25
CA ARG A 240 20.12 19.11 -8.31
C ARG A 240 21.07 17.94 -7.96
N PRO A 241 22.19 17.78 -8.70
CA PRO A 241 23.08 16.61 -8.58
C PRO A 241 23.66 16.37 -7.17
N TRP A 242 23.70 17.42 -6.35
CA TRP A 242 24.24 17.42 -5.00
C TRP A 242 23.21 17.09 -3.92
N GLN A 243 21.91 17.10 -4.26
CA GLN A 243 20.80 16.85 -3.34
C GLN A 243 20.09 15.53 -3.67
N VAL A 244 20.03 15.15 -4.95
CA VAL A 244 19.29 13.97 -5.41
C VAL A 244 20.23 12.95 -6.05
N ALA A 245 20.29 11.76 -5.49
CA ALA A 245 20.95 10.60 -6.06
C ALA A 245 19.95 9.78 -6.89
N TYR A 246 20.30 9.46 -8.13
CA TYR A 246 19.48 8.63 -9.01
C TYR A 246 20.11 7.25 -9.22
N ILE A 247 19.38 6.20 -8.87
CA ILE A 247 19.76 4.81 -9.08
C ILE A 247 18.80 4.21 -10.13
N SER A 248 19.35 3.47 -11.09
CA SER A 248 18.53 2.76 -12.07
C SER A 248 17.92 1.52 -11.43
N LEU A 249 16.64 1.26 -11.68
CA LEU A 249 16.02 -0.04 -11.35
C LEU A 249 16.76 -1.22 -12.02
N GLY A 250 17.44 -0.97 -13.14
CA GLY A 250 18.29 -1.95 -13.83
C GLY A 250 19.68 -2.14 -13.23
N ASP A 251 20.02 -1.49 -12.11
CA ASP A 251 21.31 -1.64 -11.41
C ASP A 251 21.12 -2.21 -9.98
N PRO A 252 20.90 -3.54 -9.85
CA PRO A 252 20.74 -4.19 -8.55
C PRO A 252 21.93 -3.99 -7.61
N ALA A 253 23.14 -3.79 -8.14
CA ALA A 253 24.34 -3.58 -7.33
C ALA A 253 24.26 -2.24 -6.59
N ALA A 254 23.96 -1.16 -7.31
CA ALA A 254 23.82 0.17 -6.72
C ALA A 254 22.64 0.24 -5.73
N ILE A 255 21.51 -0.41 -6.04
CA ILE A 255 20.36 -0.50 -5.12
C ILE A 255 20.77 -1.21 -3.84
N TYR A 256 21.44 -2.35 -3.93
CA TYR A 256 21.91 -3.10 -2.77
C TYR A 256 22.86 -2.25 -1.91
N ASP A 257 23.85 -1.60 -2.53
CA ASP A 257 24.83 -0.80 -1.81
C ASP A 257 24.18 0.39 -1.09
N PHE A 258 23.16 1.02 -1.71
CA PHE A 258 22.33 2.03 -1.06
C PHE A 258 21.62 1.47 0.18
N LEU A 259 20.88 0.37 0.03
CA LEU A 259 20.10 -0.23 1.12
C LEU A 259 20.97 -0.71 2.28
N VAL A 260 22.18 -1.22 2.00
CA VAL A 260 23.17 -1.56 3.03
C VAL A 260 23.65 -0.31 3.75
N ARG A 261 24.07 0.71 3.00
CA ARG A 261 24.63 1.96 3.55
C ARG A 261 23.64 2.67 4.47
N THR A 262 22.36 2.64 4.13
CA THR A 262 21.30 3.27 4.94
C THR A 262 20.69 2.33 5.99
N GLY A 263 21.17 1.09 6.11
CA GLY A 263 20.69 0.16 7.12
C GLY A 263 19.25 -0.33 6.90
N ARG A 264 18.78 -0.36 5.65
CA ARG A 264 17.41 -0.75 5.30
C ARG A 264 17.19 -2.25 5.14
N ILE A 265 18.27 -3.02 5.05
CA ILE A 265 18.23 -4.48 4.91
C ILE A 265 18.87 -5.21 6.08
N ASP A 266 18.39 -6.44 6.28
CA ASP A 266 18.95 -7.43 7.20
C ASP A 266 19.80 -8.43 6.41
N LEU A 267 21.04 -8.61 6.84
CA LEU A 267 22.01 -9.50 6.18
C LEU A 267 21.76 -10.95 6.60
N PRO A 268 22.07 -11.94 5.75
CA PRO A 268 21.82 -13.36 6.02
C PRO A 268 22.63 -13.89 7.22
N ARG A 269 21.99 -13.90 8.39
CA ARG A 269 22.50 -14.45 9.66
C ARG A 269 21.63 -15.61 10.10
N ALA A 270 22.24 -16.62 10.72
CA ALA A 270 21.55 -17.83 11.18
C ALA A 270 20.33 -17.51 12.06
N SER A 271 20.43 -16.45 12.89
CA SER A 271 19.39 -16.02 13.83
C SER A 271 18.01 -15.82 13.20
N TRP A 272 17.94 -15.35 11.95
CA TRP A 272 16.66 -15.21 11.25
C TRP A 272 16.52 -16.16 10.07
N VAL A 273 17.61 -16.55 9.41
CA VAL A 273 17.55 -17.40 8.20
C VAL A 273 16.98 -18.77 8.53
N GLU A 274 17.42 -19.40 9.62
CA GLU A 274 16.99 -20.75 10.01
C GLU A 274 15.54 -20.76 10.50
N GLY A 275 15.18 -19.78 11.35
CA GLY A 275 13.84 -19.67 11.91
C GLY A 275 12.77 -19.20 10.91
N SER A 276 13.14 -18.36 9.94
CA SER A 276 12.19 -17.85 8.95
C SER A 276 11.86 -18.86 7.86
N GLY A 277 12.86 -19.60 7.36
CA GLY A 277 12.71 -20.43 6.18
C GLY A 277 12.56 -19.64 4.86
N LEU A 278 12.78 -18.32 4.87
CA LEU A 278 12.62 -17.45 3.69
C LEU A 278 13.47 -17.90 2.48
N LEU A 279 14.72 -18.30 2.74
CA LEU A 279 15.66 -18.74 1.70
C LEU A 279 15.17 -20.03 1.03
N LYS A 280 14.59 -20.94 1.84
CA LYS A 280 14.01 -22.19 1.37
C LYS A 280 12.73 -21.94 0.56
N HIS A 281 11.90 -21.00 1.03
CA HIS A 281 10.71 -20.53 0.30
C HIS A 281 11.10 -19.98 -1.08
N ARG A 282 12.08 -19.06 -1.15
CA ARG A 282 12.58 -18.52 -2.43
C ARG A 282 13.12 -19.60 -3.35
N ALA A 283 13.88 -20.56 -2.81
CA ALA A 283 14.40 -21.68 -3.59
C ALA A 283 13.26 -22.52 -4.21
N GLU A 284 12.19 -22.78 -3.46
CA GLU A 284 11.01 -23.47 -3.98
C GLU A 284 10.32 -22.67 -5.08
N MET A 285 10.14 -21.36 -4.89
CA MET A 285 9.51 -20.49 -5.88
C MET A 285 10.32 -20.44 -7.19
N ILE A 286 11.64 -20.35 -7.11
CA ILE A 286 12.55 -20.39 -8.28
C ILE A 286 12.39 -21.69 -9.06
N VAL A 287 12.35 -22.85 -8.37
CA VAL A 287 12.21 -24.13 -9.06
C VAL A 287 10.85 -24.24 -9.73
N ARG A 288 9.77 -23.80 -9.06
CA ARG A 288 8.41 -23.79 -9.65
C ARG A 288 8.34 -22.88 -10.88
N ASP A 289 8.96 -21.71 -10.82
CA ASP A 289 9.08 -20.80 -11.97
C ASP A 289 9.88 -21.42 -13.12
N LEU A 290 10.98 -22.12 -12.83
CA LEU A 290 11.76 -22.85 -13.85
C LEU A 290 10.96 -23.98 -14.51
N VAL A 291 10.16 -24.73 -13.74
CA VAL A 291 9.24 -25.75 -14.29
C VAL A 291 8.23 -25.06 -15.21
N HIS A 292 7.60 -23.97 -14.75
CA HIS A 292 6.62 -23.24 -15.54
C HIS A 292 7.20 -22.72 -16.87
N ARG A 293 8.40 -22.12 -16.85
CA ARG A 293 9.06 -21.58 -18.06
C ARG A 293 9.48 -22.66 -19.06
N SER A 294 9.80 -23.85 -18.58
CA SER A 294 10.29 -24.95 -19.43
C SER A 294 9.20 -25.91 -19.89
N GLN A 295 8.16 -26.12 -19.08
CA GLN A 295 7.06 -27.04 -19.31
C GLN A 295 5.73 -26.41 -18.84
N PRO A 296 5.19 -25.41 -19.59
CA PRO A 296 4.00 -24.66 -19.17
C PRO A 296 2.74 -25.51 -18.97
N GLU A 297 2.67 -26.67 -19.61
CA GLU A 297 1.56 -27.63 -19.55
C GLU A 297 1.47 -28.41 -18.23
N VAL A 298 2.52 -28.38 -17.41
CA VAL A 298 2.58 -29.13 -16.16
C VAL A 298 1.66 -28.52 -15.10
N ASP A 299 0.81 -29.36 -14.51
CA ASP A 299 -0.10 -28.98 -13.42
C ASP A 299 0.65 -28.96 -12.08
N LEU A 300 1.17 -27.79 -11.71
CA LEU A 300 1.98 -27.55 -10.51
C LEU A 300 1.25 -27.84 -9.18
N ASP A 301 -0.09 -27.90 -9.17
CA ASP A 301 -0.87 -28.26 -7.98
C ASP A 301 -0.78 -29.74 -7.63
N LYS A 302 -0.42 -30.59 -8.61
CA LYS A 302 -0.29 -32.05 -8.42
C LYS A 302 1.14 -32.49 -8.14
N ILE A 303 2.05 -31.53 -8.01
CA ILE A 303 3.47 -31.78 -7.83
C ILE A 303 3.83 -31.72 -6.36
N ASP A 304 4.47 -32.79 -5.88
CA ASP A 304 5.02 -32.89 -4.55
C ASP A 304 6.54 -32.62 -4.53
N ALA A 305 7.13 -32.63 -3.33
CA ALA A 305 8.56 -32.41 -3.16
C ALA A 305 9.42 -33.46 -3.89
N ILE A 306 8.95 -34.71 -3.97
CA ILE A 306 9.67 -35.83 -4.60
C ILE A 306 9.74 -35.61 -6.12
N TRP A 307 8.63 -35.16 -6.71
CA TRP A 307 8.57 -34.83 -8.12
C TRP A 307 9.50 -33.65 -8.43
N LEU A 308 9.51 -32.58 -7.63
CA LEU A 308 10.42 -31.45 -7.83
C LEU A 308 11.89 -31.89 -7.79
N GLN A 309 12.26 -32.75 -6.82
CA GLN A 309 13.60 -33.32 -6.76
C GLN A 309 13.94 -34.14 -8.00
N THR A 310 13.04 -35.02 -8.43
CA THR A 310 13.21 -35.84 -9.64
C THR A 310 13.36 -34.97 -10.89
N TRP A 311 12.55 -33.92 -11.01
CA TRP A 311 12.60 -32.97 -12.11
C TRP A 311 13.91 -32.21 -12.13
N MET A 312 14.40 -31.71 -10.98
CA MET A 312 15.69 -31.04 -10.90
C MET A 312 16.84 -31.95 -11.30
N HIS A 313 16.84 -33.22 -10.88
CA HIS A 313 17.84 -34.22 -11.28
C HIS A 313 17.82 -34.51 -12.79
N ARG A 314 16.64 -34.48 -13.42
CA ARG A 314 16.51 -34.65 -14.88
C ARG A 314 16.90 -33.40 -15.65
N ASN A 315 16.78 -32.22 -15.04
CA ASN A 315 17.00 -30.92 -15.67
C ASN A 315 18.21 -30.17 -15.06
N VAL A 316 19.24 -30.88 -14.59
CA VAL A 316 20.43 -30.29 -13.94
C VAL A 316 21.06 -29.18 -14.78
N ALA A 317 21.18 -29.38 -16.09
CA ALA A 317 21.76 -28.38 -16.99
C ALA A 317 20.97 -27.05 -16.98
N LEU A 318 19.63 -27.12 -16.90
CA LEU A 318 18.77 -25.94 -16.82
C LEU A 318 18.90 -25.25 -15.45
N VAL A 319 18.85 -26.04 -14.37
CA VAL A 319 18.96 -25.53 -12.99
C VAL A 319 20.33 -24.88 -12.73
N SER A 320 21.41 -25.48 -13.23
CA SER A 320 22.76 -24.93 -13.12
C SER A 320 22.96 -23.68 -13.99
N LYS A 321 22.29 -23.59 -15.15
CA LYS A 321 22.36 -22.40 -16.01
C LYS A 321 21.66 -21.19 -15.37
N ASP A 322 20.52 -21.40 -14.71
CA ASP A 322 19.84 -20.36 -13.94
C ASP A 322 20.63 -19.96 -12.69
N GLY A 323 21.19 -20.95 -11.98
CA GLY A 323 22.18 -20.75 -10.91
C GLY A 323 21.60 -20.26 -9.57
N ALA A 324 20.38 -19.72 -9.53
CA ALA A 324 19.79 -19.17 -8.31
C ALA A 324 19.48 -20.25 -7.26
N TYR A 325 18.93 -21.40 -7.67
CA TYR A 325 18.66 -22.51 -6.76
C TYR A 325 19.95 -23.11 -6.15
N PRO A 326 20.97 -23.51 -6.94
CA PRO A 326 22.25 -23.98 -6.38
C PRO A 326 22.90 -22.96 -5.44
N PHE A 327 22.85 -21.67 -5.79
CA PHE A 327 23.37 -20.60 -4.93
C PHE A 327 22.65 -20.53 -3.58
N LEU A 328 21.31 -20.58 -3.56
CA LEU A 328 20.54 -20.56 -2.31
C LEU A 328 20.83 -21.77 -1.43
N MET A 329 20.97 -22.96 -2.02
CA MET A 329 21.31 -24.18 -1.28
C MET A 329 22.71 -24.10 -0.67
N GLU A 330 23.68 -23.56 -1.41
CA GLU A 330 25.03 -23.33 -0.87
C GLU A 330 25.02 -22.26 0.22
N ALA A 331 24.31 -21.15 0.03
CA ALA A 331 24.17 -20.10 1.04
C ALA A 331 23.58 -20.64 2.35
N LEU A 332 22.50 -21.43 2.27
CA LEU A 332 21.91 -22.10 3.43
C LEU A 332 22.91 -23.02 4.14
N ARG A 333 23.68 -23.80 3.40
CA ARG A 333 24.72 -24.67 3.95
C ARG A 333 25.84 -23.88 4.63
N THR A 334 26.29 -22.79 4.01
CA THR A 334 27.29 -21.90 4.60
C THR A 334 26.79 -21.31 5.90
N ILE A 335 25.59 -20.73 5.92
CA ILE A 335 25.00 -20.09 7.11
C ILE A 335 24.83 -21.09 8.26
N ALA A 336 24.42 -22.34 7.97
CA ALA A 336 24.29 -23.38 8.98
C ALA A 336 25.63 -23.79 9.62
N VAL A 337 26.76 -23.59 8.91
CA VAL A 337 28.11 -23.94 9.40
C VAL A 337 28.82 -22.74 10.04
N SER A 338 28.81 -21.57 9.38
CA SER A 338 29.55 -20.38 9.82
C SER A 338 28.71 -19.35 10.58
N GLY A 339 27.38 -19.52 10.63
CA GLY A 339 26.45 -18.58 11.27
C GLY A 339 26.08 -17.36 10.41
N GLU A 340 26.84 -17.07 9.36
CA GLU A 340 26.61 -15.95 8.44
C GLU A 340 27.18 -16.23 7.04
N LEU A 341 26.68 -15.49 6.04
CA LEU A 341 27.22 -15.46 4.68
C LEU A 341 28.00 -14.16 4.43
N LYS A 342 29.23 -14.29 3.92
CA LYS A 342 30.07 -13.14 3.56
C LYS A 342 29.57 -12.49 2.28
N MET A 343 28.92 -11.33 2.39
CA MET A 343 28.33 -10.63 1.24
C MET A 343 29.33 -10.13 0.21
N ALA A 344 30.61 -9.98 0.57
CA ALA A 344 31.68 -9.65 -0.38
C ALA A 344 31.89 -10.74 -1.45
N ASP A 345 31.60 -12.00 -1.09
CA ASP A 345 31.75 -13.17 -1.98
C ASP A 345 30.47 -13.44 -2.78
N VAL A 346 29.38 -12.71 -2.51
CA VAL A 346 28.08 -12.87 -3.16
C VAL A 346 28.01 -12.00 -4.43
N PRO A 347 27.79 -12.61 -5.62
CA PRO A 347 27.61 -11.87 -6.85
C PRO A 347 26.45 -10.86 -6.75
N PRO A 348 26.57 -9.63 -7.30
CA PRO A 348 25.53 -8.61 -7.18
C PRO A 348 24.12 -9.07 -7.56
N ALA A 349 24.00 -9.85 -8.65
CA ALA A 349 22.73 -10.39 -9.13
C ALA A 349 22.03 -11.33 -8.13
N SER A 350 22.77 -11.94 -7.21
CA SER A 350 22.25 -12.92 -6.24
C SER A 350 22.02 -12.33 -4.85
N ARG A 351 22.42 -11.08 -4.61
CA ARG A 351 22.36 -10.47 -3.27
C ARG A 351 20.94 -10.38 -2.73
N PHE A 352 19.97 -10.01 -3.57
CA PHE A 352 18.56 -9.92 -3.19
C PHE A 352 17.92 -11.26 -2.82
N LEU A 353 18.48 -12.37 -3.29
CA LEU A 353 18.01 -13.71 -2.93
C LEU A 353 18.25 -14.04 -1.46
N VAL A 354 19.25 -13.42 -0.82
CA VAL A 354 19.70 -13.74 0.55
C VAL A 354 19.41 -12.67 1.59
N VAL A 355 18.80 -11.54 1.21
CA VAL A 355 18.43 -10.47 2.14
C VAL A 355 16.93 -10.31 2.27
N ARG A 356 16.51 -9.66 3.36
CA ARG A 356 15.16 -9.14 3.56
C ARG A 356 15.23 -7.69 4.04
N ALA A 357 14.11 -6.96 3.99
CA ALA A 357 14.04 -5.67 4.64
C ALA A 357 14.29 -5.81 6.14
N ARG A 358 14.90 -4.79 6.76
CA ARG A 358 15.12 -4.78 8.20
C ARG A 358 13.77 -4.64 8.92
N PRO A 359 13.38 -5.60 9.78
CA PRO A 359 12.05 -5.59 10.41
C PRO A 359 11.77 -4.34 11.25
N ASP A 360 12.79 -3.79 11.93
CA ASP A 360 12.63 -2.64 12.83
C ASP A 360 12.81 -1.29 12.12
N HIS A 361 12.95 -1.28 10.79
CA HIS A 361 13.17 -0.03 10.04
C HIS A 361 11.81 0.60 9.64
N PRO A 362 11.65 1.94 9.70
CA PRO A 362 10.44 2.61 9.23
C PRO A 362 10.03 2.20 7.80
N ASP A 363 10.98 2.21 6.86
CA ASP A 363 10.76 1.89 5.44
C ASP A 363 10.66 0.38 5.10
N ARG A 364 10.52 -0.51 6.09
CA ARG A 364 10.55 -1.97 5.87
C ARG A 364 9.58 -2.47 4.80
N TRP A 365 8.41 -1.84 4.66
CA TRP A 365 7.42 -2.18 3.65
C TRP A 365 7.86 -1.78 2.24
N LEU A 366 8.28 -0.53 2.06
CA LEU A 366 8.80 -0.02 0.81
C LEU A 366 10.03 -0.81 0.33
N VAL A 367 10.93 -1.14 1.26
CA VAL A 367 12.10 -1.96 0.98
C VAL A 367 11.71 -3.40 0.63
N SER A 368 10.70 -3.96 1.29
CA SER A 368 10.19 -5.30 0.96
C SER A 368 9.53 -5.34 -0.43
N GLN A 369 8.84 -4.28 -0.83
CA GLN A 369 8.31 -4.09 -2.18
C GLN A 369 9.45 -4.08 -3.21
N LEU A 370 10.47 -3.24 -3.00
CA LEU A 370 11.64 -3.16 -3.86
C LEU A 370 12.40 -4.50 -3.99
N ILE A 371 12.60 -5.21 -2.87
CA ILE A 371 13.23 -6.54 -2.88
C ILE A 371 12.39 -7.55 -3.66
N SER A 372 11.06 -7.49 -3.54
CA SER A 372 10.15 -8.40 -4.25
C SER A 372 10.16 -8.14 -5.76
N GLU A 373 10.36 -6.90 -6.19
CA GLU A 373 10.56 -6.55 -7.59
C GLU A 373 11.87 -7.15 -8.15
N MET A 374 12.94 -7.16 -7.33
CA MET A 374 14.24 -7.75 -7.69
C MET A 374 14.25 -9.29 -7.70
N VAL A 375 13.24 -9.94 -7.10
CA VAL A 375 13.10 -11.40 -7.03
C VAL A 375 11.75 -11.83 -7.66
N PRO A 376 11.58 -11.68 -8.98
CA PRO A 376 10.28 -11.84 -9.63
C PRO A 376 9.70 -13.26 -9.53
N ALA A 377 10.55 -14.28 -9.37
CA ALA A 377 10.11 -15.66 -9.20
C ALA A 377 9.30 -15.89 -7.90
N ASP A 378 9.52 -15.07 -6.87
CA ASP A 378 8.81 -15.17 -5.59
C ASP A 378 7.48 -14.41 -5.66
N PHE A 379 6.51 -14.98 -6.39
CA PHE A 379 5.18 -14.40 -6.57
C PHE A 379 4.42 -14.21 -5.25
N VAL A 380 4.78 -14.94 -4.19
CA VAL A 380 4.18 -14.76 -2.86
C VAL A 380 4.65 -13.45 -2.25
N SER A 381 5.96 -13.19 -2.23
CA SER A 381 6.48 -11.89 -1.78
C SER A 381 5.94 -10.74 -2.64
N ARG A 382 5.82 -10.92 -3.96
CA ARG A 382 5.16 -9.93 -4.82
C ARG A 382 3.70 -9.68 -4.41
N PHE A 383 2.90 -10.71 -4.18
CA PHE A 383 1.53 -10.52 -3.74
C PHE A 383 1.44 -9.76 -2.40
N VAL A 384 2.38 -10.01 -1.49
CA VAL A 384 2.41 -9.36 -0.17
C VAL A 384 2.81 -7.89 -0.26
N PHE A 385 3.81 -7.54 -1.08
CA PHE A 385 4.44 -6.21 -1.05
C PHE A 385 4.28 -5.38 -2.33
N ASP A 386 4.14 -6.02 -3.49
CA ASP A 386 4.04 -5.42 -4.82
C ASP A 386 2.79 -5.96 -5.54
N LYS A 387 1.61 -5.60 -5.02
CA LYS A 387 0.32 -6.09 -5.54
C LYS A 387 0.16 -5.76 -7.02
N GLU A 388 0.55 -4.55 -7.43
CA GLU A 388 0.42 -4.15 -8.82
C GLU A 388 1.32 -4.97 -9.75
N GLY A 389 2.61 -5.10 -9.43
CA GLY A 389 3.51 -5.91 -10.24
C GLY A 389 3.16 -7.40 -10.19
N PHE A 390 2.58 -7.89 -9.09
CA PHE A 390 1.96 -9.20 -9.03
C PHE A 390 0.83 -9.35 -10.05
N TYR A 391 -0.17 -8.45 -10.07
CA TYR A 391 -1.30 -8.57 -11.00
C TYR A 391 -0.87 -8.46 -12.46
N ARG A 392 0.05 -7.54 -12.80
CA ARG A 392 0.64 -7.45 -14.14
C ARG A 392 1.32 -8.76 -14.56
N SER A 393 2.06 -9.38 -13.64
CA SER A 393 2.75 -10.65 -13.89
C SER A 393 1.74 -11.80 -14.02
N TYR A 394 0.74 -11.85 -13.15
CA TYR A 394 -0.32 -12.86 -13.14
C TYR A 394 -1.10 -12.89 -14.46
N ASP A 395 -1.42 -11.73 -15.01
CA ASP A 395 -2.11 -11.63 -16.30
C ASP A 395 -1.25 -12.08 -17.48
N ALA A 396 0.07 -12.10 -17.36
CA ALA A 396 0.96 -12.66 -18.39
C ALA A 396 1.17 -14.19 -18.26
N MET A 397 0.82 -14.81 -17.14
CA MET A 397 1.06 -16.23 -16.87
C MET A 397 0.10 -17.16 -17.62
N ALA A 398 0.55 -18.39 -17.89
CA ALA A 398 -0.33 -19.45 -18.41
C ALA A 398 -1.37 -19.88 -17.36
N GLU A 399 -2.49 -20.44 -17.82
CA GLU A 399 -3.64 -20.79 -16.98
C GLU A 399 -3.31 -21.80 -15.87
N THR A 400 -2.44 -22.77 -16.15
CA THR A 400 -1.92 -23.75 -15.18
C THR A 400 -1.16 -23.07 -14.04
N MET A 401 -0.33 -22.09 -14.35
CA MET A 401 0.45 -21.32 -13.38
C MET A 401 -0.45 -20.39 -12.57
N ARG A 402 -1.41 -19.71 -13.20
CA ARG A 402 -2.38 -18.86 -12.48
C ARG A 402 -3.15 -19.65 -11.42
N LYS A 403 -3.65 -20.83 -11.79
CA LYS A 403 -4.32 -21.74 -10.84
C LYS A 403 -3.40 -22.11 -9.67
N HIS A 404 -2.14 -22.44 -9.98
CA HIS A 404 -1.15 -22.79 -8.97
C HIS A 404 -0.83 -21.63 -8.00
N VAL A 405 -0.63 -20.42 -8.54
CA VAL A 405 -0.38 -19.21 -7.74
C VAL A 405 -1.53 -18.98 -6.76
N VAL A 406 -2.78 -19.06 -7.23
CA VAL A 406 -3.97 -18.92 -6.37
C VAL A 406 -4.00 -19.99 -5.29
N SER A 407 -3.76 -21.26 -5.66
CA SER A 407 -3.71 -22.39 -4.74
C SER A 407 -2.65 -22.20 -3.65
N VAL A 408 -1.44 -21.76 -4.01
CA VAL A 408 -0.36 -21.49 -3.05
C VAL A 408 -0.76 -20.34 -2.12
N LEU A 409 -1.23 -19.21 -2.64
CA LEU A 409 -1.59 -18.05 -1.82
C LEU A 409 -2.74 -18.37 -0.85
N ALA A 410 -3.77 -19.07 -1.32
CA ALA A 410 -4.89 -19.53 -0.49
C ALA A 410 -4.45 -20.50 0.61
N ASN A 411 -3.54 -21.43 0.30
CA ASN A 411 -3.11 -22.46 1.23
C ASN A 411 -1.98 -22.05 2.17
N THR A 412 -1.32 -20.92 1.90
CA THR A 412 -0.18 -20.40 2.67
C THR A 412 -0.51 -19.06 3.31
N TYR A 413 -0.37 -17.96 2.57
CA TYR A 413 -0.48 -16.59 3.06
C TYR A 413 -1.87 -16.27 3.61
N LEU A 414 -2.95 -16.67 2.93
CA LEU A 414 -4.31 -16.33 3.35
C LEU A 414 -4.77 -17.07 4.62
N LYS A 415 -4.18 -18.22 4.97
CA LYS A 415 -4.55 -18.96 6.19
C LYS A 415 -4.22 -18.17 7.45
N ASP A 416 -3.04 -17.57 7.48
CA ASP A 416 -2.58 -16.74 8.59
C ASP A 416 -1.59 -15.69 8.08
N LYS A 417 -2.14 -14.56 7.61
CA LYS A 417 -1.37 -13.44 7.07
C LYS A 417 -0.36 -12.90 8.09
N ARG A 418 -0.71 -12.93 9.38
CA ARG A 418 0.11 -12.39 10.46
C ARG A 418 1.29 -13.31 10.75
N ALA A 419 1.03 -14.59 11.03
CA ALA A 419 2.09 -15.54 11.30
C ALA A 419 3.01 -15.71 10.09
N PHE A 420 2.47 -15.67 8.87
CA PHE A 420 3.26 -15.74 7.66
C PHE A 420 4.24 -14.57 7.54
N ARG A 421 3.74 -13.32 7.70
CA ARG A 421 4.56 -12.10 7.64
C ARG A 421 5.62 -12.07 8.74
N MET A 422 5.22 -12.40 9.96
CA MET A 422 6.12 -12.44 11.11
C MET A 422 7.23 -13.47 10.92
N ARG A 423 6.89 -14.68 10.45
CA ARG A 423 7.86 -15.75 10.23
C ARG A 423 8.86 -15.39 9.11
N LEU A 424 8.38 -15.03 7.92
CA LEU A 424 9.26 -14.83 6.77
C LEU A 424 10.01 -13.49 6.81
N TYR A 425 9.31 -12.42 7.18
CA TYR A 425 9.80 -11.05 7.02
C TYR A 425 10.06 -10.36 8.36
N GLY A 426 9.63 -10.92 9.49
CA GLY A 426 9.77 -10.30 10.81
C GLY A 426 8.76 -9.18 11.07
N LEU A 427 7.72 -9.05 10.24
CA LEU A 427 6.75 -7.95 10.31
C LEU A 427 5.57 -8.30 11.24
N GLY A 428 5.33 -7.45 12.24
CA GLY A 428 4.28 -7.57 13.28
C GLY A 428 3.00 -6.78 12.97
N GLU A 429 2.07 -6.70 13.93
CA GLU A 429 0.69 -6.20 13.73
C GLU A 429 0.57 -4.66 13.60
N ASP A 430 1.61 -3.89 13.94
CA ASP A 430 1.58 -2.41 13.93
C ASP A 430 1.93 -1.78 12.57
N ASP A 431 1.98 -2.61 11.54
CA ASP A 431 2.71 -2.28 10.32
C ASP A 431 1.75 -2.24 9.14
N HIS A 432 1.00 -1.15 9.07
CA HIS A 432 0.07 -0.86 7.99
C HIS A 432 0.82 -0.51 6.70
N ALA A 433 0.67 -1.35 5.69
CA ALA A 433 1.02 -1.05 4.30
C ALA A 433 -0.07 -1.54 3.35
#